data_AF-A0A7S1GB50-F1
#
_entry.id   AF-A0A7S1GB50-F1
#
_cell.length_a   1.000
_cell.length_b   1.000
_cell.length_c   1.000
_cell.angle_alpha   90.00
_cell.angle_beta   90.00
_cell.angle_gamma   90.00
#
_symmetry.space_group_name_H-M   'P 1'
#
loop_
_entity.id
_entity.type
_entity.pdbx_description
1 polymer ?
#
loop_
_entity_poly.entity_id
_entity_poly.type
_entity_poly.pdbx_seq_one_letter_code
_entity_poly.pdbx_strand_id
1 'polypeptide(L)'
;AYLSPMAVDANRMRGGDVDTVVERLQPGVGPNVIAVQTRASSPLSGSFFVLGALDEDGVPLRARVTHDATTEEMRQAIQAIGFPDVIVTRDPPSERNERQWLISFIPIRGYQSELRVTTETIDGIRLLWDSGTSDVEVTQRPIQAPSLAFRVYTSSTSAISGHFFLLNEAGARERIDFDASAESVRL
;
A
#
# COMPACT_ATOMS: atom_id res chain seq x y z
N ALA A 1 -24.02 -4.78 -11.51
CA ALA A 1 -24.46 -5.22 -10.17
C ALA A 1 -24.34 -4.04 -9.22
N TYR A 2 -25.43 -3.61 -8.59
CA TYR A 2 -25.40 -2.57 -7.56
C TYR A 2 -24.76 -3.17 -6.31
N LEU A 3 -23.58 -2.68 -5.89
CA LEU A 3 -22.92 -3.11 -4.66
C LEU A 3 -23.24 -2.12 -3.53
N SER A 4 -23.75 -2.64 -2.42
CA SER A 4 -24.38 -1.92 -1.30
C SER A 4 -23.39 -1.22 -0.37
N PRO A 5 -23.82 -0.17 0.39
CA PRO A 5 -22.94 0.66 1.21
C PRO A 5 -22.38 -0.05 2.44
N MET A 6 -21.10 0.20 2.76
CA MET A 6 -20.48 -0.13 4.05
C MET A 6 -20.88 0.94 5.08
N ALA A 7 -21.13 0.55 6.33
CA ALA A 7 -21.56 1.45 7.39
C ALA A 7 -20.52 1.52 8.51
N VAL A 8 -20.43 2.68 9.18
CA VAL A 8 -19.62 2.88 10.38
C VAL A 8 -20.55 3.09 11.57
N ASP A 9 -20.31 2.32 12.64
CA ASP A 9 -20.97 2.52 13.93
C ASP A 9 -20.01 3.24 14.88
N ALA A 10 -20.25 4.53 15.07
CA ALA A 10 -19.47 5.41 15.95
C ALA A 10 -20.04 5.54 17.37
N ASN A 11 -21.03 4.72 17.77
CA ASN A 11 -21.67 4.80 19.09
C ASN A 11 -20.72 4.56 20.28
N ARG A 12 -19.47 4.17 20.01
CA ARG A 12 -18.42 3.92 21.02
C ARG A 12 -17.32 4.99 21.04
N MET A 13 -17.48 6.05 20.24
CA MET A 13 -16.60 7.21 20.22
C MET A 13 -16.94 8.17 21.37
N ARG A 14 -15.92 8.80 21.95
CA ARG A 14 -16.07 9.83 22.99
C ARG A 14 -15.40 11.12 22.53
N GLY A 15 -16.12 12.23 22.68
CA GLY A 15 -15.75 13.58 22.27
C GLY A 15 -17.01 14.42 22.10
N GLY A 16 -16.93 15.75 22.22
CA GLY A 16 -18.01 16.68 21.88
C GLY A 16 -18.24 16.74 20.38
N ASP A 17 -19.51 16.69 19.96
CA ASP A 17 -19.95 16.80 18.56
C ASP A 17 -19.11 15.96 17.58
N VAL A 18 -18.96 14.66 17.87
CA VAL A 18 -18.25 13.73 16.98
C VAL A 18 -19.07 13.51 15.71
N ASP A 19 -18.55 13.96 14.58
CA ASP A 19 -19.10 13.66 13.25
C ASP A 19 -18.22 12.63 12.55
N THR A 20 -18.84 11.64 11.91
CA THR A 20 -18.15 10.57 11.18
C THR A 20 -18.69 10.50 9.77
N VAL A 21 -17.83 10.79 8.80
CA VAL A 21 -18.18 10.77 7.37
C VAL A 21 -17.50 9.57 6.74
N VAL A 22 -18.30 8.76 6.04
CA VAL A 22 -17.82 7.65 5.23
C VAL A 22 -17.99 8.01 3.78
N GLU A 23 -16.88 8.27 3.11
CA GLU A 23 -16.88 8.52 1.68
C GLU A 23 -16.56 7.23 0.93
N ARG A 24 -17.47 6.83 0.04
CA ARG A 24 -17.22 5.78 -0.94
C ARG A 24 -16.39 6.36 -2.08
N LEU A 25 -15.26 5.74 -2.36
CA LEU A 25 -14.51 6.00 -3.60
C LEU A 25 -15.22 5.26 -4.76
N GLN A 26 -15.43 5.93 -5.90
CA GLN A 26 -16.31 5.45 -6.98
C GLN A 26 -15.90 4.05 -7.51
N PRO A 27 -16.85 3.09 -7.63
CA PRO A 27 -16.57 1.78 -8.25
C PRO A 27 -16.28 1.97 -9.74
N GLY A 28 -15.14 1.44 -10.20
CA GLY A 28 -14.62 1.64 -11.57
C GLY A 28 -13.29 2.40 -11.61
N VAL A 29 -12.92 3.04 -10.51
CA VAL A 29 -11.61 3.63 -10.24
C VAL A 29 -11.14 3.07 -8.88
N GLY A 30 -11.07 1.74 -8.76
CA GLY A 30 -10.64 1.09 -7.52
C GLY A 30 -9.15 1.35 -7.26
N PRO A 31 -8.68 1.23 -6.01
CA PRO A 31 -7.26 1.27 -5.74
C PRO A 31 -6.57 0.18 -6.55
N ASN A 32 -5.58 0.56 -7.38
CA ASN A 32 -4.74 -0.43 -8.01
C ASN A 32 -3.93 -1.09 -6.89
N VAL A 33 -3.95 -2.41 -6.79
CA VAL A 33 -3.07 -3.13 -5.85
C VAL A 33 -2.01 -3.84 -6.65
N ILE A 34 -0.76 -3.49 -6.39
CA ILE A 34 0.41 -4.07 -7.04
C ILE A 34 1.16 -4.90 -6.01
N ALA A 35 1.36 -6.17 -6.33
CA ALA A 35 2.34 -6.99 -5.62
C ALA A 35 3.71 -6.75 -6.24
N VAL A 36 4.69 -6.39 -5.40
CA VAL A 36 6.11 -6.44 -5.74
C VAL A 36 6.72 -7.63 -5.01
N GLN A 37 7.45 -8.48 -5.72
CA GLN A 37 8.06 -9.67 -5.13
C GLN A 37 9.52 -9.82 -5.59
N THR A 38 10.43 -10.02 -4.64
CA THR A 38 11.80 -10.48 -4.91
C THR A 38 11.88 -12.00 -4.84
N ARG A 39 12.68 -12.61 -5.72
CA ARG A 39 12.88 -14.07 -5.79
C ARG A 39 14.35 -14.41 -6.05
N ALA A 40 14.83 -15.52 -5.46
CA ALA A 40 16.12 -16.13 -5.78
C ALA A 40 16.20 -17.57 -5.24
N SER A 41 17.13 -18.38 -5.76
CA SER A 41 17.37 -19.72 -5.22
C SER A 41 18.27 -19.74 -3.98
N SER A 42 18.95 -18.64 -3.68
CA SER A 42 19.80 -18.47 -2.48
C SER A 42 19.50 -17.14 -1.74
N PRO A 43 19.99 -16.93 -0.50
CA PRO A 43 19.71 -15.72 0.27
C PRO A 43 19.97 -14.43 -0.50
N LEU A 44 18.95 -13.58 -0.55
CA LEU A 44 18.99 -12.27 -1.21
C LEU A 44 19.69 -11.20 -0.35
N SER A 45 20.32 -10.25 -1.04
CA SER A 45 20.85 -9.02 -0.47
C SER A 45 20.81 -7.87 -1.50
N GLY A 46 21.00 -6.65 -1.01
CA GLY A 46 21.11 -5.46 -1.86
C GLY A 46 19.80 -4.70 -2.04
N SER A 47 19.57 -4.17 -3.25
CA SER A 47 18.50 -3.20 -3.54
C SER A 47 17.97 -3.29 -4.96
N PHE A 48 16.74 -2.85 -5.16
CA PHE A 48 16.10 -2.65 -6.47
C PHE A 48 15.59 -1.22 -6.61
N PHE A 49 15.13 -0.84 -7.80
CA PHE A 49 14.49 0.45 -8.04
C PHE A 49 12.99 0.30 -8.22
N VAL A 50 12.24 1.22 -7.63
CA VAL A 50 10.86 1.53 -8.01
C VAL A 50 10.87 2.74 -8.93
N LEU A 51 10.10 2.67 -10.01
CA LEU A 51 9.97 3.70 -11.04
C LEU A 51 8.52 4.19 -11.06
N GLY A 52 8.33 5.50 -11.20
CA GLY A 52 7.01 6.13 -11.10
C GLY A 52 6.75 7.16 -12.19
N ALA A 53 6.21 8.31 -11.79
CA ALA A 53 5.86 9.39 -12.71
C ALA A 53 7.09 9.87 -13.49
N LEU A 54 6.84 10.45 -14.66
CA LEU A 54 7.89 11.11 -15.42
C LEU A 54 8.19 12.48 -14.81
N ASP A 55 9.46 12.88 -14.80
CA ASP A 55 9.87 14.24 -14.50
C ASP A 55 9.57 15.21 -15.67
N GLU A 56 9.96 16.48 -15.52
CA GLU A 56 9.74 17.52 -16.54
C GLU A 56 10.43 17.21 -17.88
N ASP A 57 11.49 16.39 -17.86
CA ASP A 57 12.25 15.96 -19.03
C ASP A 57 11.73 14.64 -19.63
N GLY A 58 10.65 14.08 -19.07
CA GLY A 58 10.06 12.82 -19.53
C GLY A 58 10.80 11.57 -19.07
N VAL A 59 11.70 11.68 -18.08
CA VAL A 59 12.45 10.56 -17.51
C VAL A 59 11.71 10.00 -16.29
N PRO A 60 11.57 8.67 -16.14
CA PRO A 60 10.92 8.11 -14.96
C PRO A 60 11.66 8.48 -13.66
N LEU A 61 10.93 9.08 -12.72
CA LEU A 61 11.39 9.22 -11.34
C LEU A 61 11.67 7.84 -10.77
N ARG A 62 12.80 7.71 -10.06
CA ARG A 62 13.23 6.45 -9.47
C ARG A 62 13.62 6.61 -8.01
N ALA A 63 13.28 5.62 -7.20
CA ALA A 63 13.74 5.50 -5.83
C ALA A 63 14.35 4.12 -5.58
N ARG A 64 15.48 4.10 -4.88
CA ARG A 64 16.17 2.86 -4.49
C ARG A 64 15.55 2.30 -3.22
N VAL A 65 15.24 1.01 -3.22
CA VAL A 65 14.66 0.31 -2.08
C VAL A 65 15.52 -0.90 -1.74
N THR A 66 15.93 -1.04 -0.48
CA THR A 66 16.66 -2.24 -0.04
C THR A 66 15.73 -3.46 -0.06
N HIS A 67 16.27 -4.65 -0.34
CA HIS A 67 15.49 -5.88 -0.39
C HIS A 67 14.76 -6.18 0.93
N ASP A 68 15.24 -5.64 2.05
CA ASP A 68 14.72 -5.79 3.40
C ASP A 68 14.05 -4.52 3.95
N ALA A 69 13.77 -3.54 3.10
CA ALA A 69 13.14 -2.27 3.48
C ALA A 69 11.78 -2.49 4.16
N THR A 70 11.56 -1.77 5.25
CA THR A 70 10.30 -1.69 6.01
C THR A 70 9.13 -1.19 5.15
N THR A 71 7.90 -1.36 5.63
CA THR A 71 6.70 -0.82 4.96
C THR A 71 6.79 0.69 4.80
N GLU A 72 7.31 1.38 5.82
CA GLU A 72 7.52 2.82 5.84
C GLU A 72 8.57 3.29 4.83
N GLU A 73 9.73 2.63 4.74
CA GLU A 73 10.77 2.98 3.76
C GLU A 73 10.28 2.78 2.32
N MET A 74 9.57 1.67 2.06
CA MET A 74 8.95 1.43 0.75
C MET A 74 7.88 2.49 0.44
N ARG A 75 7.04 2.86 1.42
CA ARG A 75 6.01 3.91 1.27
C ARG A 75 6.66 5.25 0.92
N GLN A 76 7.70 5.66 1.64
CA GLN A 76 8.42 6.90 1.38
C GLN A 76 9.08 6.90 -0.01
N ALA A 77 9.68 5.77 -0.42
CA ALA A 77 10.27 5.63 -1.76
C ALA A 77 9.21 5.78 -2.87
N ILE A 78 8.03 5.18 -2.70
CA ILE A 78 6.92 5.30 -3.66
C ILE A 78 6.35 6.72 -3.70
N GLN A 79 6.27 7.40 -2.55
CA GLN A 79 5.85 8.81 -2.50
C GLN A 79 6.83 9.74 -3.22
N ALA A 80 8.13 9.48 -3.09
CA ALA A 80 9.18 10.27 -3.75
C ALA A 80 9.13 10.18 -5.29
N ILE A 81 8.53 9.13 -5.86
CA ILE A 81 8.39 8.94 -7.32
C ILE A 81 7.01 9.33 -7.86
N GLY A 82 6.27 10.17 -7.13
CA GLY A 82 5.04 10.80 -7.63
C GLY A 82 3.74 10.10 -7.24
N PHE A 83 3.75 9.19 -6.26
CA PHE A 83 2.54 8.54 -5.75
C PHE A 83 2.31 8.90 -4.26
N PRO A 84 1.73 10.09 -3.98
CA PRO A 84 1.63 10.61 -2.61
C PRO A 84 0.71 9.78 -1.71
N ASP A 85 -0.36 9.20 -2.27
CA ASP A 85 -1.37 8.48 -1.51
C ASP A 85 -1.30 6.97 -1.75
N VAL A 86 -0.45 6.29 -0.98
CA VAL A 86 -0.26 4.83 -1.04
C VAL A 86 -0.25 4.19 0.35
N ILE A 87 -0.79 2.97 0.42
CA ILE A 87 -0.67 2.09 1.58
C ILE A 87 0.24 0.94 1.19
N VAL A 88 1.26 0.66 1.99
CA VAL A 88 2.19 -0.43 1.76
C VAL A 88 2.10 -1.41 2.91
N THR A 89 1.95 -2.70 2.59
CA THR A 89 2.14 -3.79 3.55
C THR A 89 3.20 -4.75 3.03
N ARG A 90 3.81 -5.52 3.93
CA ARG A 90 4.90 -6.43 3.60
C ARG A 90 4.75 -7.73 4.36
N ASP A 91 4.90 -8.84 3.67
CA ASP A 91 4.91 -10.16 4.28
C ASP A 91 6.23 -10.41 5.04
N PRO A 92 6.25 -11.32 6.04
CA PRO A 92 7.48 -11.82 6.64
C PRO A 92 8.47 -12.35 5.59
N PRO A 93 9.79 -12.35 5.88
CA PRO A 93 10.77 -12.88 4.92
C PRO A 93 10.56 -14.37 4.69
N SER A 94 10.86 -14.85 3.48
CA SER A 94 11.10 -16.28 3.27
C SER A 94 12.42 -16.71 3.91
N GLU A 95 12.70 -18.02 3.96
CA GLU A 95 13.99 -18.57 4.38
C GLU A 95 15.18 -18.07 3.53
N ARG A 96 14.90 -17.51 2.34
CA ARG A 96 15.88 -16.94 1.40
C ARG A 96 15.92 -15.41 1.44
N ASN A 97 15.32 -14.78 2.46
CA ASN A 97 15.15 -13.33 2.57
C ASN A 97 14.33 -12.70 1.42
N GLU A 98 13.52 -13.50 0.72
CA GLU A 98 12.57 -12.96 -0.27
C GLU A 98 11.47 -12.19 0.44
N ARG A 99 10.93 -11.19 -0.24
CA ARG A 99 9.88 -10.33 0.28
C ARG A 99 8.77 -10.16 -0.74
N GLN A 100 7.57 -10.04 -0.23
CA GLN A 100 6.41 -9.60 -0.98
C GLN A 100 5.87 -8.32 -0.32
N TRP A 101 5.73 -7.27 -1.11
CA TRP A 101 5.06 -6.03 -0.73
C TRP A 101 3.74 -5.92 -1.47
N LEU A 102 2.70 -5.51 -0.78
CA LEU A 102 1.40 -5.15 -1.37
C LEU A 102 1.25 -3.64 -1.29
N ILE A 103 1.16 -3.00 -2.45
CA ILE A 103 1.07 -1.56 -2.60
C ILE A 103 -0.33 -1.23 -3.10
N SER A 104 -1.12 -0.55 -2.27
CA SER A 104 -2.46 -0.09 -2.60
C SER A 104 -2.43 1.40 -2.92
N PHE A 105 -2.73 1.76 -4.17
CA PHE A 105 -2.83 3.14 -4.61
C PHE A 105 -4.19 3.70 -4.26
N ILE A 106 -4.29 4.76 -3.47
CA ILE A 106 -5.58 5.38 -3.20
C ILE A 106 -5.95 6.19 -4.46
N PRO A 107 -7.09 5.89 -5.11
CA PRO A 107 -7.41 6.47 -6.41
C PRO A 107 -7.60 7.99 -6.31
N ILE A 108 -6.70 8.73 -6.95
CA ILE A 108 -6.84 10.16 -7.22
C ILE A 108 -7.38 10.28 -8.65
N ARG A 109 -8.41 11.11 -8.87
CA ARG A 109 -8.99 11.29 -10.21
C ARG A 109 -7.89 11.62 -11.23
N GLY A 110 -7.81 10.83 -12.31
CA GLY A 110 -6.98 11.14 -13.49
C GLY A 110 -5.63 10.43 -13.58
N TYR A 111 -5.18 9.70 -12.55
CA TYR A 111 -3.90 8.96 -12.60
C TYR A 111 -4.13 7.46 -12.74
N GLN A 112 -3.66 6.88 -13.85
CA GLN A 112 -3.38 5.45 -13.91
C GLN A 112 -2.00 5.23 -13.28
N SER A 113 -1.97 4.67 -12.07
CA SER A 113 -0.72 4.35 -11.39
C SER A 113 -0.06 3.14 -12.05
N GLU A 114 0.88 3.38 -12.95
CA GLU A 114 1.81 2.34 -13.43
C GLU A 114 3.10 2.44 -12.60
N LEU A 115 3.16 1.70 -11.50
CA LEU A 115 4.43 1.44 -10.83
C LEU A 115 5.23 0.46 -11.69
N ARG A 116 6.53 0.68 -11.80
CA ARG A 116 7.47 -0.29 -12.38
C ARG A 116 8.57 -0.63 -11.38
N VAL A 117 9.06 -1.86 -11.42
CA VAL A 117 10.18 -2.31 -10.59
C VAL A 117 11.27 -2.91 -11.47
N THR A 118 12.53 -2.69 -11.11
CA THR A 118 13.67 -3.18 -11.90
C THR A 118 14.88 -3.50 -11.03
N THR A 119 15.61 -4.54 -11.41
CA THR A 119 16.97 -4.80 -10.95
C THR A 119 17.95 -4.14 -11.92
N GLU A 120 18.42 -2.94 -11.60
CA GLU A 120 19.46 -2.28 -12.40
C GLU A 120 20.86 -2.73 -11.99
N THR A 121 21.78 -2.55 -12.93
CA THR A 121 23.21 -2.67 -12.75
C THR A 121 23.81 -1.26 -12.81
N ILE A 122 24.56 -0.85 -11.77
CA ILE A 122 25.32 0.41 -11.77
C ILE A 122 26.81 0.05 -11.89
N ASP A 123 27.50 0.62 -12.87
CA ASP A 123 28.93 0.37 -13.13
C ASP A 123 29.29 -1.12 -13.27
N GLY A 124 28.39 -1.92 -13.85
CA GLY A 124 28.57 -3.36 -14.00
C GLY A 124 28.23 -4.19 -12.74
N ILE A 125 27.85 -3.55 -11.64
CA ILE A 125 27.46 -4.22 -10.38
C ILE A 125 25.95 -4.35 -10.29
N ARG A 126 25.47 -5.60 -10.19
CA ARG A 126 24.05 -5.89 -9.94
C ARG A 126 23.68 -5.43 -8.53
N LEU A 127 22.68 -4.58 -8.40
CA LEU A 127 22.30 -4.02 -7.10
C LEU A 127 21.51 -4.98 -6.22
N LEU A 128 20.68 -5.84 -6.82
CA LEU A 128 20.00 -6.94 -6.14
C LEU A 128 20.70 -8.24 -6.51
N TRP A 129 21.25 -8.96 -5.54
CA TRP A 129 22.07 -10.14 -5.78
C TRP A 129 21.79 -11.20 -4.73
N ASP A 130 22.17 -12.43 -5.03
CA ASP A 130 22.03 -13.59 -4.17
C ASP A 130 23.39 -14.26 -3.96
N SER A 131 23.54 -15.03 -2.87
CA SER A 131 24.85 -15.52 -2.45
C SER A 131 25.46 -16.66 -3.28
N GLY A 132 24.79 -17.18 -4.32
CA GLY A 132 25.34 -18.35 -5.02
C GLY A 132 24.74 -18.78 -6.36
N THR A 133 23.60 -18.25 -6.80
CA THR A 133 22.90 -18.76 -7.99
C THR A 133 22.72 -17.73 -9.11
N SER A 134 22.94 -16.43 -8.84
CA SER A 134 22.82 -15.32 -9.81
C SER A 134 21.45 -15.22 -10.50
N ASP A 135 20.44 -15.85 -9.90
CA ASP A 135 19.09 -16.07 -10.46
C ASP A 135 18.05 -15.13 -9.83
N VAL A 136 18.50 -13.96 -9.41
CA VAL A 136 17.66 -12.93 -8.81
C VAL A 136 16.62 -12.38 -9.78
N GLU A 137 15.38 -12.27 -9.31
CA GLU A 137 14.27 -11.65 -10.02
C GLU A 137 13.54 -10.65 -9.10
N VAL A 138 13.07 -9.53 -9.67
CA VAL A 138 12.04 -8.68 -9.07
C VAL A 138 10.86 -8.64 -10.02
N THR A 139 9.69 -9.04 -9.53
CA THR A 139 8.47 -9.07 -10.32
C THR A 139 7.46 -8.08 -9.79
N GLN A 140 6.65 -7.57 -10.70
CA GLN A 140 5.43 -6.87 -10.36
C GLN A 140 4.23 -7.54 -11.02
N ARG A 141 3.14 -7.62 -10.29
CA ARG A 141 1.87 -8.07 -10.85
C ARG A 141 0.70 -7.27 -10.27
N PRO A 142 -0.22 -6.79 -11.13
CA PRO A 142 -1.52 -6.33 -10.67
C PRO A 142 -2.25 -7.49 -9.99
N ILE A 143 -2.83 -7.26 -8.82
CA ILE A 143 -3.60 -8.29 -8.10
C ILE A 143 -5.10 -8.20 -8.44
N GLN A 144 -5.53 -7.10 -9.07
CA GLN A 144 -6.89 -6.73 -9.48
C GLN A 144 -8.07 -7.54 -8.90
N ALA A 145 -8.78 -6.92 -7.96
CA ALA A 145 -10.24 -6.76 -8.02
C ALA A 145 -10.57 -5.34 -7.52
N PRO A 146 -11.64 -4.69 -8.01
CA PRO A 146 -12.07 -3.39 -7.52
C PRO A 146 -12.52 -3.54 -6.06
N SER A 147 -11.58 -3.36 -5.12
CA SER A 147 -11.91 -3.25 -3.71
C SER A 147 -12.64 -1.93 -3.51
N LEU A 148 -13.80 -2.00 -2.88
CA LEU A 148 -14.48 -0.81 -2.40
C LEU A 148 -13.58 -0.17 -1.35
N ALA A 149 -12.89 0.90 -1.74
CA ALA A 149 -12.15 1.71 -0.80
C ALA A 149 -13.11 2.71 -0.16
N PHE A 150 -13.10 2.73 1.16
CA PHE A 150 -13.85 3.69 1.97
C PHE A 150 -12.84 4.57 2.70
N ARG A 151 -13.15 5.85 2.74
CA ARG A 151 -12.41 6.83 3.53
C ARG A 151 -13.31 7.21 4.70
N VAL A 152 -12.81 6.98 5.91
CA VAL A 152 -13.53 7.30 7.14
C VAL A 152 -12.84 8.50 7.76
N TYR A 153 -13.55 9.62 7.86
CA TYR A 153 -13.10 10.81 8.57
C TYR A 153 -13.93 10.96 9.84
N THR A 154 -13.25 11.25 10.94
CA THR A 154 -13.91 11.61 12.19
C THR A 154 -13.46 13.02 12.57
N SER A 155 -14.40 13.90 12.90
CA SER A 155 -14.13 15.24 13.41
C SER A 155 -14.83 15.45 14.74
N SER A 156 -14.30 16.33 15.59
CA SER A 156 -14.88 16.69 16.90
C SER A 156 -14.37 18.06 17.32
N THR A 157 -15.15 18.74 18.14
CA THR A 157 -14.74 19.99 18.79
C THR A 157 -13.86 19.77 20.03
N SER A 158 -13.53 18.51 20.36
CA SER A 158 -12.72 18.12 21.51
C SER A 158 -11.82 16.92 21.21
N ALA A 159 -10.97 16.54 22.17
CA ALA A 159 -10.18 15.31 22.05
C ALA A 159 -11.09 14.08 21.89
N ILE A 160 -10.81 13.29 20.85
CA ILE A 160 -11.56 12.07 20.54
C ILE A 160 -10.81 10.86 21.09
N SER A 161 -11.54 9.90 21.65
CA SER A 161 -11.01 8.60 22.05
C SER A 161 -12.06 7.50 21.91
N GLY A 162 -11.61 6.25 21.83
CA GLY A 162 -12.49 5.08 21.76
C GLY A 162 -12.26 4.27 20.49
N HIS A 163 -13.32 3.64 20.02
CA HIS A 163 -13.31 2.79 18.82
C HIS A 163 -14.62 2.94 18.05
N PHE A 164 -14.59 2.53 16.79
CA PHE A 164 -15.77 2.36 15.95
C PHE A 164 -15.79 0.94 15.37
N PHE A 165 -16.93 0.55 14.80
CA PHE A 165 -17.03 -0.72 14.08
C PHE A 165 -17.26 -0.49 12.60
N LEU A 166 -16.50 -1.22 11.77
CA LEU A 166 -16.88 -1.42 10.38
C LEU A 166 -17.88 -2.56 10.28
N LEU A 167 -18.98 -2.30 9.58
CA LEU A 167 -20.05 -3.26 9.34
C LEU A 167 -20.03 -3.65 7.87
N ASN A 168 -19.78 -4.93 7.60
CA ASN A 168 -20.02 -5.50 6.27
C ASN A 168 -21.47 -6.03 6.14
N GLU A 169 -21.87 -6.42 4.93
CA GLU A 169 -23.23 -6.93 4.67
C GLU A 169 -23.58 -8.22 5.45
N ALA A 170 -22.58 -9.02 5.82
CA ALA A 170 -22.78 -10.22 6.63
C ALA A 170 -23.00 -9.89 8.12
N GLY A 171 -22.99 -8.60 8.48
CA GLY A 171 -23.07 -8.15 9.86
C GLY A 171 -21.78 -8.41 10.65
N ALA A 172 -20.69 -8.78 9.98
CA ALA A 172 -19.38 -8.89 10.62
C ALA A 172 -18.96 -7.50 11.09
N ARG A 173 -18.44 -7.47 12.32
CA ARG A 173 -18.03 -6.25 13.01
C ARG A 173 -16.53 -6.33 13.23
N GLU A 174 -15.79 -5.48 12.56
CA GLU A 174 -14.39 -5.26 12.90
C GLU A 174 -14.29 -4.02 13.77
N ARG A 175 -13.64 -4.16 14.93
CA ARG A 175 -13.35 -3.04 15.82
C ARG A 175 -12.11 -2.32 15.31
N ILE A 176 -12.22 -1.00 15.19
CA ILE A 176 -11.10 -0.13 14.86
C ILE A 176 -10.99 0.93 15.95
N ASP A 177 -9.82 1.01 16.59
CA ASP A 177 -9.55 2.09 17.53
C ASP A 177 -9.40 3.42 16.78
N PHE A 178 -9.77 4.54 17.42
CA PHE A 178 -9.84 5.84 16.75
C PHE A 178 -8.54 6.30 16.07
N ASP A 179 -7.40 5.92 16.65
CA ASP A 179 -6.04 6.23 16.21
C ASP A 179 -5.33 5.04 15.55
N ALA A 180 -6.09 4.01 15.17
CA ALA A 180 -5.55 2.80 14.60
C ALA A 180 -4.90 3.09 13.24
N SER A 181 -3.70 2.56 13.00
CA SER A 181 -3.01 2.73 11.72
C SER A 181 -3.76 1.99 10.61
N ALA A 182 -3.57 2.39 9.34
CA ALA A 182 -4.17 1.67 8.21
C ALA A 182 -3.82 0.17 8.18
N GLU A 183 -2.66 -0.21 8.73
CA GLU A 183 -2.19 -1.60 8.83
C GLU A 183 -2.99 -2.45 9.85
N SER A 184 -3.65 -1.80 10.80
CA SER A 184 -4.43 -2.45 11.86
C SER A 184 -5.87 -2.76 11.48
N VAL A 185 -6.30 -2.33 10.29
CA VAL A 185 -7.63 -2.58 9.73
C VAL A 185 -7.52 -3.74 8.74
N ARG A 186 -8.08 -4.91 9.09
CA ARG A 186 -8.08 -6.12 8.26
C ARG A 186 -9.49 -6.74 8.26
N LEU A 187 -10.29 -6.33 7.27
CA LEU A 187 -11.56 -6.97 6.93
C LEU A 187 -11.35 -8.29 6.16
#